data_AF-A0A937T4S6-F1
#
_entry.id   AF-A0A937T4S6-F1
#
_cell.length_a   1.000
_cell.length_b   1.000
_cell.length_c   1.000
_cell.angle_alpha   90.00
_cell.angle_beta   90.00
_cell.angle_gamma   90.00
#
_symmetry.space_group_name_H-M   'P 1'
#
loop_
_entity.id
_entity.type
_entity.pdbx_description
1 polymer ?
#
loop_
_entity_poly.entity_id
_entity_poly.type
_entity_poly.pdbx_seq_one_letter_code
_entity_poly.pdbx_strand_id
1 'polypeptide(L)'
;MLNTPDRRIAWRLPIILAGMLFAEGRRTASRWLVAAGVKDDWDRFYDFLISLGKKTQQTAAALVQQLVAKFSAADNDRILLALDDSPTQRNGPHVEGAGVHHHPTPGPADGIGCTAMSGSR
;
A
#
# COMPACT_ATOMS: atom_id res chain seq x y z
N MET A 1 -4.30 16.65 -12.51
CA MET A 1 -3.06 16.08 -13.08
C MET A 1 -2.37 15.28 -11.99
N LEU A 2 -2.39 13.94 -12.05
CA LEU A 2 -1.85 13.09 -10.98
C LEU A 2 -0.32 13.18 -10.99
N ASN A 3 0.28 13.68 -9.91
CA ASN A 3 1.73 13.81 -9.78
C ASN A 3 2.34 12.42 -9.52
N THR A 4 2.66 11.71 -10.59
CA THR A 4 3.30 10.39 -10.57
C THR A 4 4.77 10.50 -10.13
N PRO A 5 5.43 9.37 -9.78
CA PRO A 5 6.88 9.35 -9.58
C PRO A 5 7.59 9.91 -10.82
N ASP A 6 8.73 10.60 -10.63
CA ASP A 6 9.50 11.12 -11.76
C ASP A 6 9.82 9.97 -12.75
N ARG A 7 9.53 10.20 -14.03
CA ARG A 7 9.71 9.23 -15.11
C ARG A 7 11.12 8.63 -15.15
N ARG A 8 12.14 9.39 -14.75
CA ARG A 8 13.54 8.95 -14.73
C ARG A 8 13.80 7.84 -13.70
N ILE A 9 13.00 7.78 -12.65
CA ILE A 9 13.15 6.81 -11.55
C ILE A 9 11.99 5.81 -11.48
N ALA A 10 10.91 6.05 -12.21
CA ALA A 10 9.70 5.23 -12.21
C ALA A 10 9.94 3.77 -12.64
N TRP A 11 11.00 3.48 -13.39
CA TRP A 11 11.37 2.11 -13.78
C TRP A 11 11.71 1.20 -12.59
N ARG A 12 12.00 1.76 -11.40
CA ARG A 12 12.19 0.99 -10.16
C ARG A 12 10.89 0.40 -9.61
N LEU A 13 9.74 0.97 -9.96
CA LEU A 13 8.43 0.51 -9.50
C LEU A 13 8.13 -0.95 -9.87
N PRO A 14 8.19 -1.36 -11.15
CA PRO A 14 7.92 -2.75 -11.51
C PRO A 14 8.88 -3.76 -10.87
N ILE A 15 10.14 -3.37 -10.63
CA ILE A 15 11.14 -4.22 -9.94
C ILE A 15 10.71 -4.44 -8.48
N ILE A 16 10.33 -3.37 -7.78
CA ILE A 16 9.83 -3.45 -6.41
C ILE A 16 8.55 -4.29 -6.34
N LEU A 17 7.61 -4.10 -7.27
CA LEU A 17 6.37 -4.88 -7.32
C LEU A 17 6.63 -6.37 -7.56
N ALA A 18 7.55 -6.71 -8.46
CA ALA A 18 7.97 -8.09 -8.67
C ALA A 18 8.58 -8.66 -7.38
N GLY A 19 9.45 -7.90 -6.70
CA GLY A 19 10.00 -8.27 -5.40
C GLY A 19 8.93 -8.49 -4.32
N MET A 20 7.90 -7.63 -4.26
CA MET A 20 6.77 -7.80 -3.34
C MET A 20 5.97 -9.08 -3.63
N LEU A 21 5.82 -9.45 -4.90
CA LEU A 21 5.07 -10.62 -5.34
C LEU A 21 5.82 -11.94 -5.06
N PHE A 22 7.14 -11.96 -5.27
CA PHE A 22 7.95 -13.17 -5.16
C PHE A 22 8.69 -13.32 -3.82
N ALA A 23 8.71 -12.29 -2.98
CA ALA A 23 9.35 -12.39 -1.67
C ALA A 23 8.56 -13.29 -0.72
N GLU A 24 9.25 -14.29 -0.19
CA GLU A 24 8.72 -15.15 0.86
C GLU A 24 9.16 -14.68 2.26
N GLY A 25 8.32 -14.97 3.26
CA GLY A 25 8.58 -14.70 4.67
C GLY A 25 8.27 -13.26 5.08
N ARG A 26 9.25 -12.59 5.70
CA ARG A 26 9.04 -11.23 6.23
C ARG A 26 8.80 -10.24 5.10
N ARG A 27 7.75 -9.43 5.23
CA ARG A 27 7.38 -8.37 4.28
C ARG A 27 8.23 -7.10 4.49
N THR A 28 9.54 -7.19 4.31
CA THR A 28 10.46 -6.04 4.41
C THR A 28 10.90 -5.56 3.03
N ALA A 29 11.15 -4.25 2.91
CA ALA A 29 11.67 -3.65 1.66
C ALA A 29 12.95 -4.33 1.17
N SER A 30 13.89 -4.62 2.08
CA SER A 30 15.12 -5.33 1.76
C SER A 30 14.85 -6.72 1.16
N ARG A 31 13.84 -7.45 1.65
CA ARG A 31 13.51 -8.77 1.12
C ARG A 31 12.91 -8.69 -0.28
N TRP A 32 12.11 -7.66 -0.55
CA TRP A 32 11.60 -7.39 -1.90
C TRP A 32 12.75 -7.12 -2.88
N LEU A 33 13.74 -6.30 -2.49
CA LEU A 33 14.90 -5.99 -3.34
C LEU A 33 15.71 -7.26 -3.64
N VAL A 34 15.97 -8.10 -2.62
CA VAL A 34 16.66 -9.39 -2.82
C VAL A 34 15.86 -10.31 -3.75
N ALA A 35 14.55 -10.45 -3.53
CA ALA A 35 13.70 -11.32 -4.34
C ALA A 35 13.60 -10.85 -5.80
N ALA A 36 13.68 -9.54 -6.03
CA ALA A 36 13.73 -8.95 -7.37
C ALA A 36 15.12 -9.03 -8.03
N GLY A 37 16.13 -9.56 -7.34
CA GLY A 37 17.50 -9.69 -7.86
C GLY A 37 18.31 -8.39 -7.86
N VAL A 38 17.94 -7.40 -7.05
CA VAL A 38 18.68 -6.14 -6.91
C VAL A 38 20.02 -6.44 -6.22
N LYS A 39 21.12 -6.15 -6.92
CA LYS A 39 22.49 -6.34 -6.42
C LYS A 39 23.08 -5.04 -5.89
N ASP A 40 22.85 -3.94 -6.62
CA ASP A 40 23.45 -2.64 -6.38
C ASP A 40 22.38 -1.53 -6.24
N ASP A 41 22.81 -0.29 -6.00
CA ASP A 41 21.93 0.90 -5.93
C ASP A 41 20.83 0.86 -4.85
N TRP A 42 21.04 0.13 -3.76
CA TRP A 42 20.08 -0.03 -2.68
C TRP A 42 19.56 1.32 -2.14
N ASP A 43 20.45 2.29 -1.93
CA ASP A 43 20.08 3.64 -1.47
C ASP A 43 19.08 4.30 -2.43
N ARG A 44 19.26 4.14 -3.75
CA ARG A 44 18.35 4.70 -4.75
C ARG A 44 16.99 4.01 -4.76
N PHE A 45 16.94 2.72 -4.43
CA PHE A 45 15.67 2.01 -4.25
C PHE A 45 14.95 2.46 -2.98
N TYR A 46 15.67 2.70 -1.88
CA TYR A 46 15.09 3.26 -0.66
C TYR A 46 14.62 4.70 -0.85
N ASP A 47 15.41 5.56 -1.50
CA ASP A 47 15.01 6.92 -1.87
C ASP A 47 13.73 6.91 -2.71
N PHE A 48 13.66 5.99 -3.67
CA PHE A 48 12.47 5.81 -4.51
C PHE A 48 11.27 5.37 -3.67
N LEU A 49 11.42 4.39 -2.77
CA LEU A 49 10.35 3.94 -1.87
C LEU A 49 9.83 5.07 -0.97
N ILE A 50 10.73 5.91 -0.44
CA ILE A 50 10.36 7.08 0.37
C ILE A 50 9.56 8.08 -0.48
N SER A 51 10.03 8.38 -1.69
CA SER A 51 9.34 9.29 -2.62
C SER A 51 7.97 8.75 -3.04
N LEU A 52 7.89 7.44 -3.31
CA LEU A 52 6.66 6.72 -3.62
C LEU A 52 5.68 6.78 -2.45
N GLY A 53 6.16 6.54 -1.22
CA GLY A 53 5.38 6.62 0.01
C GLY A 53 4.71 7.98 0.20
N LYS A 54 5.43 9.07 -0.08
CA LYS A 54 4.90 10.45 -0.05
C LYS A 54 3.82 10.72 -1.10
N LYS A 55 3.73 9.89 -2.15
CA LYS A 55 2.79 10.02 -3.28
C LYS A 55 1.85 8.80 -3.40
N THR A 56 1.62 8.09 -2.29
CA THR A 56 0.91 6.80 -2.31
C THR A 56 -0.50 6.93 -2.87
N GLN A 57 -1.27 7.94 -2.42
CA GLN A 57 -2.65 8.13 -2.87
C GLN A 57 -2.74 8.42 -4.37
N GLN A 58 -1.88 9.30 -4.89
CA GLN A 58 -1.87 9.65 -6.32
C GLN A 58 -1.43 8.45 -7.17
N THR A 59 -0.44 7.70 -6.69
CA THR A 59 0.06 6.51 -7.39
C THR A 59 -0.99 5.40 -7.40
N ALA A 60 -1.64 5.14 -6.26
CA ALA A 60 -2.73 4.16 -6.15
C ALA A 60 -3.89 4.53 -7.07
N ALA A 61 -4.33 5.80 -7.07
CA ALA A 61 -5.39 6.27 -7.96
C ALA A 61 -5.04 6.09 -9.46
N ALA A 62 -3.78 6.33 -9.84
CA ALA A 62 -3.32 6.11 -11.21
C ALA A 62 -3.32 4.61 -11.59
N LEU A 63 -2.90 3.73 -10.67
CA LEU A 63 -2.94 2.28 -10.88
C LEU A 63 -4.37 1.76 -11.01
N VAL A 64 -5.30 2.22 -10.16
CA VAL A 64 -6.71 1.84 -10.26
C VAL A 64 -7.31 2.28 -11.61
N GLN A 65 -7.03 3.50 -12.06
CA GLN A 65 -7.48 3.96 -13.39
C GLN A 65 -6.93 3.09 -14.53
N GLN A 66 -5.67 2.67 -14.45
CA GLN A 66 -5.07 1.77 -15.43
C GLN A 66 -5.73 0.39 -15.42
N LEU A 67 -6.06 -0.15 -14.24
CA LEU A 67 -6.77 -1.43 -14.11
C LEU A 67 -8.17 -1.32 -14.69
N VAL A 68 -8.94 -0.30 -14.31
CA VAL A 68 -10.29 -0.06 -14.85
C VAL A 68 -10.25 0.03 -16.38
N ALA A 69 -9.35 0.83 -16.95
CA ALA A 69 -9.21 0.95 -18.41
C ALA A 69 -8.89 -0.41 -19.08
N LYS A 70 -8.03 -1.23 -18.48
CA LYS A 70 -7.69 -2.56 -19.00
C LYS A 70 -8.87 -3.53 -18.94
N PHE A 71 -9.62 -3.54 -17.85
CA PHE A 71 -10.74 -4.47 -17.67
C PHE A 71 -12.00 -4.03 -18.45
N SER A 72 -12.24 -2.74 -18.60
CA SER A 72 -13.32 -2.20 -19.44
C SER A 72 -13.10 -2.44 -20.94
N ALA A 73 -11.84 -2.52 -21.40
CA ALA A 73 -11.52 -2.74 -22.81
C ALA A 73 -11.75 -4.21 -23.28
N ALA A 74 -12.03 -5.13 -22.36
CA ALA A 74 -12.14 -6.56 -22.64
C ALA A 74 -13.60 -7.04 -22.87
N ASP A 75 -14.47 -6.21 -23.44
CA ASP A 75 -15.92 -6.45 -23.62
C ASP A 75 -16.70 -6.79 -22.35
N ASN A 76 -16.13 -6.50 -21.17
CA ASN A 76 -16.82 -6.63 -19.90
C ASN A 76 -17.55 -5.33 -19.58
N ASP A 77 -18.86 -5.33 -19.80
CA ASP A 77 -19.75 -4.18 -19.59
C ASP A 77 -19.91 -3.80 -18.11
N ARG A 78 -19.33 -4.60 -17.18
CA ARG A 78 -19.44 -4.42 -15.73
C ARG A 78 -18.15 -4.79 -15.01
N ILE A 79 -17.74 -3.94 -14.07
CA ILE A 79 -16.62 -4.20 -13.15
C ILE A 79 -17.20 -4.40 -11.76
N LEU A 80 -16.88 -5.53 -11.11
CA LEU A 80 -17.14 -5.74 -9.70
C LEU A 80 -15.96 -5.20 -8.87
N LEU A 81 -16.23 -4.21 -8.02
CA LEU A 81 -15.24 -3.65 -7.09
C LEU A 81 -15.57 -4.10 -5.66
N ALA A 82 -14.68 -4.91 -5.07
CA ALA A 82 -14.74 -5.24 -3.65
C ALA A 82 -13.92 -4.23 -2.84
N LEU A 83 -14.50 -3.69 -1.77
CA LEU A 83 -13.82 -2.83 -0.80
C LEU A 83 -13.68 -3.59 0.51
N ASP A 84 -12.48 -3.56 1.07
CA ASP A 84 -12.15 -4.19 2.35
C ASP A 84 -11.51 -3.12 3.24
N ASP A 85 -12.11 -2.86 4.39
CA ASP A 85 -11.63 -1.92 5.40
C ASP A 85 -10.84 -2.61 6.52
N SER A 86 -10.45 -3.88 6.31
CA SER A 86 -9.66 -4.65 7.26
C SER A 86 -8.42 -3.86 7.73
N PRO A 87 -8.26 -3.69 9.06
CA PRO A 87 -7.17 -2.91 9.60
C PRO A 87 -5.84 -3.59 9.28
N THR A 88 -4.92 -2.84 8.66
CA THR A 88 -3.55 -3.30 8.47
C THR A 88 -2.82 -3.23 9.81
N GLN A 89 -2.33 -4.37 10.33
CA GLN A 89 -1.48 -4.35 11.52
C GLN A 89 -0.24 -3.50 11.27
N ARG A 90 -0.03 -2.51 12.12
CA ARG A 90 1.13 -1.61 12.07
C ARG A 90 1.87 -1.74 13.39
N ASN A 91 3.19 -1.65 13.34
CA ASN A 91 4.06 -1.67 14.52
C ASN A 91 5.13 -0.57 14.39
N GLY A 92 5.46 0.11 15.48
CA GLY A 92 6.54 1.09 15.53
C GLY A 92 6.19 2.38 16.29
N PRO A 93 7.17 3.25 16.57
CA PRO A 93 7.00 4.45 17.39
C PRO A 93 6.07 5.51 16.78
N HIS A 94 5.78 5.42 15.48
CA HIS A 94 4.88 6.35 14.77
C HIS A 94 3.50 5.72 14.49
N VAL A 95 3.13 4.69 15.26
CA VAL A 95 1.91 3.89 15.06
C VAL A 95 0.90 4.05 16.19
N GLU A 96 1.24 4.76 17.27
CA GLU A 96 0.29 5.08 18.33
C GLU A 96 -0.94 5.79 17.74
N GLY A 97 -2.12 5.18 17.90
CA GLY A 97 -3.38 5.70 17.35
C GLY A 97 -3.73 5.26 15.92
N ALA A 98 -2.85 4.57 15.18
CA ALA A 98 -3.06 4.20 13.76
C ALA A 98 -4.07 3.05 13.51
N GLY A 99 -4.90 2.73 14.51
CA GLY A 99 -6.01 1.78 14.47
C GLY A 99 -7.18 2.17 15.39
N VAL A 100 -7.22 3.43 15.82
CA VAL A 100 -8.36 4.02 16.53
C VAL A 100 -9.29 4.60 15.48
N HIS A 101 -10.47 4.01 15.35
CA HIS A 101 -11.51 4.44 14.42
C HIS A 101 -12.66 5.07 15.20
N HIS A 102 -13.38 6.02 14.60
CA HIS A 102 -14.57 6.60 15.22
C HIS A 102 -15.60 5.50 15.50
N HIS A 103 -16.09 5.39 16.73
CA HIS A 103 -17.16 4.45 17.06
C HIS A 103 -18.47 4.96 16.43
N PRO A 104 -19.09 4.26 15.45
CA PRO A 104 -20.30 4.76 14.80
C PRO A 104 -21.53 4.84 15.73
N THR A 105 -21.49 4.20 16.90
CA THR A 105 -22.58 4.19 17.90
C THR A 105 -22.04 4.27 19.33
N PRO A 106 -21.46 5.41 19.76
CA PRO A 106 -20.95 5.55 21.11
C PRO A 106 -22.11 5.63 22.10
N GLY A 107 -22.18 4.69 23.04
CA GLY A 107 -23.09 4.76 24.17
C GLY A 107 -22.62 5.79 25.21
N PRO A 108 -23.45 6.13 26.21
CA PRO A 108 -23.11 7.10 27.26
C PRO A 108 -21.87 6.77 28.10
N ALA A 109 -21.43 5.51 28.07
CA ALA A 109 -20.25 5.01 28.77
C ALA A 109 -19.07 4.69 27.82
N ASP A 110 -19.22 4.87 26.51
CA ASP A 110 -18.20 4.52 25.52
C ASP A 110 -17.36 5.74 25.12
N GLY A 111 -16.09 5.51 24.78
CA GLY A 111 -15.22 6.52 24.18
C GLY A 111 -15.56 6.81 22.70
N ILE A 112 -15.10 7.95 22.18
CA ILE A 112 -15.29 8.38 20.77
C ILE A 112 -14.64 7.41 19.77
N GLY A 113 -13.67 6.60 20.21
CA GLY A 113 -12.91 5.68 19.36
C GLY A 113 -13.07 4.20 19.74
N CYS A 114 -13.17 3.33 18.74
CA CYS A 114 -12.95 1.89 18.85
C CYS A 114 -11.54 1.55 18.38
N THR A 115 -10.85 0.69 19.12
CA THR A 115 -9.66 0.01 18.63
C THR A 115 -10.07 -1.26 17.89
N ALA A 116 -9.53 -1.47 16.69
CA ALA A 116 -9.62 -2.77 16.05
C ALA A 116 -8.99 -3.81 17.01
N MET A 117 -9.75 -4.86 17.37
CA MET A 117 -9.22 -5.92 18.21
C MET A 117 -7.99 -6.54 17.54
N SER A 118 -6.81 -6.23 18.07
CA SER A 118 -5.61 -6.98 17.80
C SER A 118 -5.82 -8.36 18.40
N GLY A 119 -6.04 -9.37 17.55
CA GLY A 119 -6.06 -10.75 17.97
C GLY A 119 -4.74 -11.09 18.65
N SER A 120 -4.80 -11.25 19.98
CA SER A 120 -3.70 -11.79 20.76
C SER A 120 -3.46 -13.24 20.31
N ARG A 121 -2.20 -13.54 19.99
CA ARG A 121 -1.62 -14.87 20.16
C ARG A 121 -0.48 -14.74 21.15
#